data_AF-A0AAP9A476-F1
#
_entry.id   AF-A0AAP9A476-F1
#
_cell.length_a   1.000
_cell.length_b   1.000
_cell.length_c   1.000
_cell.angle_alpha   90.00
_cell.angle_beta   90.00
_cell.angle_gamma   90.00
#
_symmetry.space_group_name_H-M   'P 1'
#
loop_
_entity.id
_entity.type
_entity.pdbx_description
1 polymer ?
#
loop_
_entity_poly.entity_id
_entity_poly.type
_entity_poly.pdbx_seq_one_letter_code
_entity_poly.pdbx_strand_id
1 'polypeptide(L)'
;MENGMKPLEAQLAYWLSRQTARTSVRRVGQLGAAVGSDIGVVRTENQDRAVVVQGWEANGGRFSVAVVADGIGGMRAGGACASLAVSGFIASICESANFRDSSSDWMMNAALSANEAVYNKYYGDGGATLVAALIRHGKAPCWMSVGDSRVYLETEQKLQKLSTDDTIAGQLGRNAIESPEQGRLLQFVGMGSDLQPHVHELESKLSGRFILVTDGIHYLSKYSSCMDKIVSIASDSGVCAKRLLELSNWCGGHDNASVVIIPLSDEEDSISAPSAGFIEISDSFGDGQFFLGDLASSSLRNYSKSRALPNKTLSNGAAGDLSEKEKVVTTAKKVRSKNSAVKKSSIAKSNVANEPQLIMEFPNKRK
;
A
#
# COMPACT_ATOMS: atom_id res chain seq x y z
N MET A 1 -10.67 -8.70 -21.03
CA MET A 1 -10.91 -8.45 -19.59
C MET A 1 -10.65 -9.76 -18.88
N GLU A 2 -9.63 -9.84 -18.02
CA GLU A 2 -9.43 -11.02 -17.16
C GLU A 2 -10.66 -11.15 -16.25
N ASN A 3 -11.25 -12.34 -16.19
CA ASN A 3 -12.50 -12.60 -15.45
C ASN A 3 -12.32 -12.27 -13.96
N GLY A 4 -13.09 -11.30 -13.44
CA GLY A 4 -13.20 -11.02 -11.99
C GLY A 4 -12.58 -9.71 -11.51
N MET A 5 -11.77 -9.03 -12.32
CA MET A 5 -11.15 -7.75 -11.93
C MET A 5 -12.15 -6.59 -11.96
N LYS A 6 -12.13 -5.74 -10.95
CA LYS A 6 -13.03 -4.56 -10.87
C LYS A 6 -12.68 -3.55 -11.98
N PRO A 7 -13.66 -2.78 -12.51
CA PRO A 7 -13.39 -1.84 -13.60
C PRO A 7 -12.30 -0.80 -13.29
N LEU A 8 -12.33 -0.21 -12.09
CA LEU A 8 -11.33 0.76 -11.65
C LEU A 8 -9.95 0.11 -11.50
N GLU A 9 -9.90 -1.06 -10.89
CA GLU A 9 -8.67 -1.84 -10.74
C GLU A 9 -8.01 -2.12 -12.09
N ALA A 10 -8.78 -2.56 -13.10
CA ALA A 10 -8.27 -2.81 -14.44
C ALA A 10 -7.73 -1.54 -15.13
N GLN A 11 -8.43 -0.41 -14.99
CA GLN A 11 -7.98 0.87 -15.54
C GLN A 11 -6.67 1.35 -14.90
N LEU A 12 -6.58 1.24 -13.57
CA LEU A 12 -5.38 1.60 -12.81
C LEU A 12 -4.22 0.67 -13.18
N ALA A 13 -4.43 -0.65 -13.22
CA ALA A 13 -3.40 -1.63 -13.59
C ALA A 13 -2.84 -1.35 -14.99
N TYR A 14 -3.71 -0.99 -15.95
CA TYR A 14 -3.28 -0.59 -17.29
C TYR A 14 -2.44 0.68 -17.27
N TRP A 15 -2.89 1.73 -16.58
CA TRP A 15 -2.15 2.99 -16.48
C TRP A 15 -0.80 2.85 -15.77
N LEU A 16 -0.74 2.04 -14.71
CA LEU A 16 0.50 1.72 -13.98
C LEU A 16 1.46 0.85 -14.79
N SER A 17 1.00 0.15 -15.81
CA SER A 17 1.84 -0.73 -16.65
C SER A 17 2.40 -0.04 -17.90
N ARG A 18 2.17 1.27 -18.06
CA ARG A 18 2.71 2.03 -19.19
C ARG A 18 4.23 2.11 -19.14
N GLN A 19 4.85 2.29 -20.29
CA GLN A 19 6.28 2.58 -20.37
C GLN A 19 6.56 3.96 -19.79
N THR A 20 7.62 4.06 -19.00
CA THR A 20 8.00 5.29 -18.29
C THR A 20 9.45 5.65 -18.58
N ALA A 21 9.83 6.89 -18.26
CA ALA A 21 11.21 7.32 -18.34
C ALA A 21 12.07 6.60 -17.29
N ARG A 22 13.39 6.63 -17.48
CA ARG A 22 14.34 5.99 -16.55
C ARG A 22 14.28 6.55 -15.12
N THR A 23 14.08 7.85 -15.00
CA THR A 23 14.07 8.57 -13.73
C THR A 23 13.12 9.75 -13.82
N SER A 24 12.38 10.02 -12.75
CA SER A 24 11.55 11.21 -12.65
C SER A 24 11.21 11.54 -11.20
N VAL A 25 10.94 12.81 -10.96
CA VAL A 25 10.37 13.33 -9.71
C VAL A 25 9.23 14.27 -10.05
N ARG A 26 8.05 13.98 -9.50
CA ARG A 26 6.86 14.83 -9.59
C ARG A 26 6.58 15.49 -8.26
N ARG A 27 6.29 16.79 -8.28
CA ARG A 27 5.67 17.51 -7.17
C ARG A 27 4.15 17.49 -7.37
N VAL A 28 3.42 17.13 -6.34
CA VAL A 28 1.96 17.13 -6.33
C VAL A 28 1.53 18.35 -5.51
N GLY A 29 1.45 19.50 -6.20
CA GLY A 29 1.37 20.82 -5.56
C GLY A 29 0.19 20.97 -4.58
N GLN A 30 -0.98 20.45 -4.95
CA GLN A 30 -2.21 20.52 -4.14
C GLN A 30 -2.09 19.79 -2.79
N LEU A 31 -1.16 18.85 -2.67
CA LEU A 31 -0.94 18.04 -1.46
C LEU A 31 0.37 18.39 -0.75
N GLY A 32 1.19 19.29 -1.30
CA GLY A 32 2.59 19.44 -0.85
C GLY A 32 3.41 18.15 -0.93
N ALA A 33 2.94 17.17 -1.70
CA ALA A 33 3.52 15.83 -1.79
C ALA A 33 4.52 15.73 -2.95
N ALA A 34 5.31 14.67 -2.96
CA ALA A 34 6.17 14.33 -4.07
C ALA A 34 6.29 12.83 -4.29
N VAL A 35 6.45 12.45 -5.56
CA VAL A 35 6.66 11.07 -5.98
C VAL A 35 7.92 11.01 -6.83
N GLY A 36 8.86 10.14 -6.46
CA GLY A 36 10.09 9.90 -7.19
C GLY A 36 10.26 8.43 -7.52
N SER A 37 10.79 8.12 -8.70
CA SER A 37 11.19 6.76 -9.07
C SER A 37 12.35 6.79 -10.05
N ASP A 38 13.30 5.88 -9.88
CA ASP A 38 14.48 5.67 -10.72
C ASP A 38 14.72 4.17 -10.93
N ILE A 39 15.05 3.76 -12.16
CA ILE A 39 15.42 2.37 -12.47
C ILE A 39 16.69 1.94 -11.71
N GLY A 40 17.57 2.88 -11.36
CA GLY A 40 18.89 2.56 -10.84
C GLY A 40 19.88 2.21 -11.95
N VAL A 41 21.16 2.03 -11.62
CA VAL A 41 22.26 1.80 -12.57
C VAL A 41 22.26 0.35 -13.07
N VAL A 42 21.95 -0.59 -12.19
CA VAL A 42 22.14 -2.03 -12.44
C VAL A 42 20.95 -2.67 -13.16
N ARG A 43 19.72 -2.28 -12.82
CA ARG A 43 18.50 -2.86 -13.40
C ARG A 43 18.24 -2.32 -14.81
N THR A 44 17.59 -3.14 -15.64
CA THR A 44 17.17 -2.77 -17.00
C THR A 44 15.70 -2.35 -17.09
N GLU A 45 14.90 -2.69 -16.07
CA GLU A 45 13.48 -2.36 -15.99
C GLU A 45 13.12 -1.84 -14.60
N ASN A 46 12.01 -1.10 -14.52
CA ASN A 46 11.45 -0.63 -13.26
C ASN A 46 10.33 -1.57 -12.78
N GLN A 47 10.59 -2.31 -11.70
CA GLN A 47 9.64 -3.18 -11.03
C GLN A 47 8.91 -2.48 -9.87
N ASP A 48 9.26 -1.24 -9.55
CA ASP A 48 8.58 -0.43 -8.52
C ASP A 48 7.37 0.31 -9.07
N ARG A 49 6.36 0.52 -8.23
CA ARG A 49 5.26 1.46 -8.45
C ARG A 49 5.09 2.36 -7.24
N ALA A 50 5.03 3.66 -7.48
CA ALA A 50 4.88 4.67 -6.44
C ALA A 50 3.87 5.72 -6.89
N VAL A 51 2.86 5.98 -6.05
CA VAL A 51 1.76 6.89 -6.39
C VAL A 51 1.25 7.65 -5.17
N VAL A 52 0.64 8.80 -5.42
CA VAL A 52 -0.26 9.49 -4.49
C VAL A 52 -1.61 9.61 -5.14
N VAL A 53 -2.67 9.29 -4.40
CA VAL A 53 -4.06 9.42 -4.83
C VAL A 53 -4.77 10.42 -3.94
N GLN A 54 -5.55 11.31 -4.54
CA GLN A 54 -6.54 12.14 -3.86
C GLN A 54 -7.95 11.70 -4.25
N GLY A 55 -8.84 11.62 -3.27
CA GLY A 55 -10.24 11.28 -3.46
C GLY A 55 -11.16 11.91 -2.41
N TRP A 56 -12.44 11.57 -2.50
CA TRP A 56 -13.48 12.09 -1.61
C TRP A 56 -14.33 10.95 -1.06
N GLU A 57 -14.61 11.02 0.24
CA GLU A 57 -15.60 10.20 0.94
C GLU A 57 -17.02 10.57 0.51
N ALA A 58 -17.96 9.64 0.69
CA ALA A 58 -19.38 9.88 0.42
C ALA A 58 -19.99 11.03 1.27
N ASN A 59 -19.35 11.42 2.37
CA ASN A 59 -19.73 12.57 3.20
C ASN A 59 -19.11 13.90 2.73
N GLY A 60 -18.31 13.90 1.65
CA GLY A 60 -17.59 15.05 1.11
C GLY A 60 -16.21 15.28 1.72
N GLY A 61 -15.80 14.52 2.73
CA GLY A 61 -14.47 14.59 3.33
C GLY A 61 -13.38 14.15 2.36
N ARG A 62 -12.28 14.89 2.30
CA ARG A 62 -11.14 14.52 1.45
C ARG A 62 -10.35 13.38 2.08
N PHE A 63 -9.76 12.56 1.23
CA PHE A 63 -8.71 11.64 1.63
C PHE A 63 -7.58 11.68 0.61
N SER A 64 -6.38 11.41 1.10
CA SER A 64 -5.19 11.21 0.27
C SER A 64 -4.49 9.94 0.71
N VAL A 65 -3.99 9.16 -0.25
CA VAL A 65 -3.24 7.93 0.03
C VAL A 65 -1.95 7.87 -0.78
N ALA A 66 -0.84 7.70 -0.09
CA ALA A 66 0.47 7.42 -0.67
C ALA A 66 0.68 5.91 -0.69
N VAL A 67 1.17 5.35 -1.81
CA VAL A 67 1.40 3.92 -1.96
C VAL A 67 2.73 3.69 -2.67
N VAL A 68 3.53 2.76 -2.15
CA VAL A 68 4.75 2.24 -2.81
C VAL A 68 4.70 0.72 -2.78
N ALA A 69 4.99 0.10 -3.92
CA ALA A 69 5.13 -1.33 -4.09
C ALA A 69 6.41 -1.64 -4.88
N ASP A 70 7.20 -2.59 -4.38
CA ASP A 70 8.41 -3.10 -5.04
C ASP A 70 8.13 -4.52 -5.53
N GLY A 71 8.26 -4.76 -6.83
CA GLY A 71 8.07 -6.07 -7.43
C GLY A 71 9.24 -7.00 -7.11
N ILE A 72 8.98 -8.13 -6.45
CA ILE A 72 10.05 -9.00 -5.95
C ILE A 72 10.86 -9.61 -7.09
N GLY A 73 12.14 -9.26 -7.15
CA GLY A 73 13.11 -9.84 -8.08
C GLY A 73 13.31 -11.33 -7.87
N GLY A 74 13.35 -12.11 -8.96
CA GLY A 74 13.48 -13.57 -8.92
C GLY A 74 12.13 -14.32 -8.86
N MET A 75 11.03 -13.61 -8.61
CA MET A 75 9.67 -14.12 -8.81
C MET A 75 9.14 -13.77 -10.21
N ARG A 76 7.99 -14.33 -10.59
CA ARG A 76 7.39 -14.08 -11.91
C ARG A 76 6.84 -12.66 -11.98
N ALA A 77 7.33 -11.91 -12.97
CA ALA A 77 6.76 -10.63 -13.42
C ALA A 77 6.59 -9.58 -12.29
N GLY A 78 7.67 -9.28 -11.55
CA GLY A 78 7.66 -8.34 -10.43
C GLY A 78 6.98 -7.00 -10.73
N GLY A 79 7.33 -6.33 -11.83
CA GLY A 79 6.70 -5.06 -12.19
C GLY A 79 5.19 -5.14 -12.46
N ALA A 80 4.70 -6.27 -12.99
CA ALA A 80 3.27 -6.50 -13.16
C ALA A 80 2.58 -6.80 -11.82
N CYS A 81 3.26 -7.51 -10.91
CA CYS A 81 2.77 -7.74 -9.54
C CYS A 81 2.64 -6.40 -8.78
N ALA A 82 3.62 -5.51 -8.87
CA ALA A 82 3.55 -4.18 -8.27
C ALA A 82 2.39 -3.34 -8.84
N SER A 83 2.18 -3.35 -10.16
CA SER A 83 1.02 -2.69 -10.79
C SER A 83 -0.31 -3.23 -10.25
N LEU A 84 -0.46 -4.55 -10.12
CA LEU A 84 -1.69 -5.19 -9.62
C LEU A 84 -1.91 -4.93 -8.12
N ALA A 85 -0.85 -4.98 -7.33
CA ALA A 85 -0.90 -4.69 -5.91
C ALA A 85 -1.42 -3.26 -5.68
N VAL A 86 -0.81 -2.27 -6.35
CA VAL A 86 -1.22 -0.86 -6.23
C VAL A 86 -2.65 -0.64 -6.76
N SER A 87 -3.02 -1.24 -7.90
CA SER A 87 -4.38 -1.08 -8.44
C SER A 87 -5.47 -1.69 -7.56
N GLY A 88 -5.23 -2.91 -7.04
CA GLY A 88 -6.17 -3.59 -6.13
C GLY A 88 -6.32 -2.85 -4.81
N PHE A 89 -5.20 -2.36 -4.27
CA PHE A 89 -5.20 -1.53 -3.07
C PHE A 89 -6.05 -0.27 -3.24
N ILE A 90 -5.77 0.53 -4.29
CA ILE A 90 -6.48 1.81 -4.52
C ILE A 90 -7.96 1.58 -4.81
N ALA A 91 -8.30 0.55 -5.59
CA ALA A 91 -9.70 0.23 -5.88
C ALA A 91 -10.48 -0.08 -4.60
N SER A 92 -9.89 -0.86 -3.68
CA SER A 92 -10.50 -1.14 -2.39
C SER A 92 -10.60 0.09 -1.48
N ILE A 93 -9.61 0.98 -1.46
CA ILE A 93 -9.70 2.27 -0.74
C ILE A 93 -10.90 3.09 -1.25
N CYS A 94 -11.07 3.17 -2.58
CA CYS A 94 -12.17 3.93 -3.19
C CYS A 94 -13.54 3.33 -2.86
N GLU A 95 -13.64 2.01 -2.72
CA GLU A 95 -14.86 1.36 -2.26
C GLU A 95 -15.14 1.68 -0.79
N SER A 96 -14.12 1.53 0.07
CA SER A 96 -14.20 1.86 1.50
C SER A 96 -14.60 3.32 1.76
N ALA A 97 -14.25 4.24 0.86
CA ALA A 97 -14.68 5.65 0.89
C ALA A 97 -16.19 5.88 0.84
N ASN A 98 -16.97 4.87 0.44
CA ASN A 98 -18.43 4.93 0.46
C ASN A 98 -19.03 4.46 1.80
N PHE A 99 -18.22 3.90 2.69
CA PHE A 99 -18.63 3.34 3.98
C PHE A 99 -18.06 4.15 5.15
N ARG A 100 -18.62 3.98 6.34
CA ARG A 100 -18.24 4.72 7.56
C ARG A 100 -17.26 3.94 8.43
N ASP A 101 -16.34 3.22 7.79
CA ASP A 101 -15.38 2.36 8.47
C ASP A 101 -14.17 3.16 8.99
N SER A 102 -13.42 2.54 9.91
CA SER A 102 -12.19 3.14 10.46
C SER A 102 -11.08 3.22 9.40
N SER A 103 -10.08 4.09 9.61
CA SER A 103 -8.93 4.17 8.71
C SER A 103 -8.15 2.85 8.68
N SER A 104 -8.03 2.17 9.82
CA SER A 104 -7.44 0.84 9.88
C SER A 104 -8.19 -0.21 9.06
N ASP A 105 -9.53 -0.20 9.07
CA ASP A 105 -10.33 -1.16 8.28
C ASP A 105 -10.12 -0.96 6.78
N TRP A 106 -10.06 0.30 6.32
CA TRP A 106 -9.77 0.62 4.93
C TRP A 106 -8.41 0.06 4.50
N MET A 107 -7.37 0.31 5.30
CA MET A 107 -6.00 -0.11 5.00
C MET A 107 -5.85 -1.64 5.03
N MET A 108 -6.50 -2.31 5.99
CA MET A 108 -6.50 -3.77 6.08
C MET A 108 -7.19 -4.40 4.87
N ASN A 109 -8.42 -3.95 4.55
CA ASN A 109 -9.16 -4.46 3.40
C ASN A 109 -8.42 -4.21 2.08
N ALA A 110 -7.81 -3.04 1.93
CA ALA A 110 -7.04 -2.70 0.75
C ALA A 110 -5.79 -3.56 0.58
N ALA A 111 -5.06 -3.85 1.67
CA ALA A 111 -3.92 -4.75 1.63
C ALA A 111 -4.32 -6.19 1.24
N LEU A 112 -5.44 -6.69 1.78
CA LEU A 112 -5.97 -8.01 1.41
C LEU A 112 -6.45 -8.05 -0.04
N SER A 113 -7.09 -6.98 -0.54
CA SER A 113 -7.50 -6.87 -1.94
C SER A 113 -6.30 -6.82 -2.89
N ALA A 114 -5.22 -6.13 -2.52
CA ALA A 114 -3.97 -6.12 -3.29
C ALA A 114 -3.37 -7.53 -3.39
N ASN A 115 -3.39 -8.27 -2.28
CA ASN A 115 -2.89 -9.64 -2.21
C ASN A 115 -3.70 -10.59 -3.07
N GLU A 116 -5.03 -10.49 -3.01
CA GLU A 116 -5.92 -11.27 -3.87
C GLU A 116 -5.69 -10.96 -5.36
N ALA A 117 -5.54 -9.68 -5.73
CA ALA A 117 -5.29 -9.28 -7.11
C ALA A 117 -4.02 -9.92 -7.70
N VAL A 118 -2.92 -9.96 -6.93
CA VAL A 118 -1.67 -10.61 -7.36
C VAL A 118 -1.79 -12.13 -7.31
N TYR A 119 -2.34 -12.69 -6.23
CA TYR A 119 -2.47 -14.14 -6.03
C TYR A 119 -3.36 -14.79 -7.09
N ASN A 120 -4.47 -14.16 -7.48
CA ASN A 120 -5.37 -14.71 -8.49
C ASN A 120 -4.72 -14.87 -9.86
N LYS A 121 -3.68 -14.09 -10.16
CA LYS A 121 -2.94 -14.16 -11.43
C LYS A 121 -1.71 -15.07 -11.36
N TYR A 122 -0.99 -15.03 -10.25
CA TYR A 122 0.32 -15.67 -10.13
C TYR A 122 0.35 -16.86 -9.16
N TYR A 123 -0.71 -17.10 -8.39
CA TYR A 123 -0.88 -18.23 -7.48
C TYR A 123 0.31 -18.44 -6.52
N GLY A 124 0.91 -17.36 -6.01
CA GLY A 124 2.08 -17.39 -5.14
C GLY A 124 3.44 -17.37 -5.84
N ASP A 125 3.49 -17.52 -7.17
CA ASP A 125 4.75 -17.50 -7.94
C ASP A 125 5.23 -16.07 -8.29
N GLY A 126 4.40 -15.06 -8.03
CA GLY A 126 4.66 -13.65 -8.27
C GLY A 126 4.31 -12.86 -7.00
N GLY A 127 5.04 -11.78 -6.74
CA GLY A 127 4.85 -11.01 -5.52
C GLY A 127 5.42 -9.61 -5.57
N ALA A 128 4.95 -8.78 -4.64
CA ALA A 128 5.46 -7.44 -4.41
C ALA A 128 5.46 -7.12 -2.91
N THR A 129 6.29 -6.18 -2.48
CA THR A 129 6.08 -5.47 -1.22
C THR A 129 4.91 -4.50 -1.35
N LEU A 130 4.43 -3.96 -0.23
CA LEU A 130 3.46 -2.88 -0.24
C LEU A 130 3.56 -2.06 1.05
N VAL A 131 3.79 -0.77 0.91
CA VAL A 131 3.64 0.20 1.99
C VAL A 131 2.69 1.30 1.57
N ALA A 132 1.87 1.77 2.49
CA ALA A 132 0.93 2.84 2.22
C ALA A 132 0.69 3.73 3.44
N ALA A 133 0.29 4.97 3.18
CA ALA A 133 -0.13 5.93 4.21
C ALA A 133 -1.42 6.65 3.76
N LEU A 134 -2.43 6.63 4.61
CA LEU A 134 -3.76 7.21 4.40
C LEU A 134 -3.96 8.40 5.34
N ILE A 135 -4.29 9.54 4.75
CA ILE A 135 -4.67 10.78 5.44
C ILE A 135 -6.12 11.06 5.09
N ARG A 136 -6.97 11.14 6.10
CA ARG A 136 -8.41 11.41 5.97
C ARG A 136 -8.74 12.66 6.75
N HIS A 137 -9.53 13.55 6.16
CA HIS A 137 -9.92 14.80 6.80
C HIS A 137 -10.61 14.54 8.15
N GLY A 138 -10.06 15.14 9.22
CA GLY A 138 -10.58 15.01 10.58
C GLY A 138 -10.42 13.62 11.22
N LYS A 139 -9.56 12.75 10.67
CA LYS A 139 -9.25 11.42 11.20
C LYS A 139 -7.76 11.29 11.50
N ALA A 140 -7.41 10.34 12.36
CA ALA A 140 -6.02 9.96 12.58
C ALA A 140 -5.37 9.45 11.28
N PRO A 141 -4.16 9.92 10.93
CA PRO A 141 -3.39 9.33 9.83
C PRO A 141 -3.11 7.85 10.11
N CYS A 142 -3.17 7.02 9.08
CA CYS A 142 -2.94 5.58 9.19
C CYS A 142 -1.87 5.16 8.19
N TRP A 143 -1.07 4.15 8.53
CA TRP A 143 -0.08 3.57 7.62
C TRP A 143 -0.08 2.04 7.72
N MET A 144 0.42 1.40 6.68
CA MET A 144 0.58 -0.05 6.64
C MET A 144 1.88 -0.48 5.95
N SER A 145 2.34 -1.68 6.28
CA SER A 145 3.47 -2.32 5.60
C SER A 145 3.29 -3.82 5.43
N VAL A 146 3.73 -4.33 4.29
CA VAL A 146 3.96 -5.74 3.95
C VAL A 146 5.28 -5.81 3.18
N GLY A 147 6.21 -6.64 3.65
CA GLY A 147 7.53 -6.80 3.06
C GLY A 147 8.59 -5.92 3.73
N ASP A 148 9.60 -5.50 2.98
CA ASP A 148 10.76 -4.75 3.49
C ASP A 148 10.87 -3.31 2.99
N SER A 149 9.97 -2.87 2.10
CA SER A 149 9.76 -1.44 1.87
C SER A 149 9.34 -0.75 3.17
N ARG A 150 9.70 0.53 3.33
CA ARG A 150 9.67 1.19 4.63
C ARG A 150 8.80 2.44 4.67
N VAL A 151 8.12 2.60 5.81
CA VAL A 151 7.42 3.83 6.18
C VAL A 151 8.25 4.56 7.22
N TYR A 152 8.57 5.81 6.96
CA TYR A 152 9.18 6.73 7.90
C TYR A 152 8.22 7.88 8.21
N LEU A 153 8.35 8.44 9.41
CA LEU A 153 7.73 9.68 9.83
C LEU A 153 8.82 10.69 10.12
N GLU A 154 8.80 11.81 9.40
CA GLU A 154 9.57 12.99 9.76
C GLU A 154 8.70 13.91 10.61
N THR A 155 9.22 14.29 11.78
CA THR A 155 8.71 15.40 12.61
C THR A 155 9.80 16.45 12.76
N GLU A 156 9.50 17.58 13.41
CA GLU A 156 10.49 18.63 13.72
C GLU A 156 11.73 18.10 14.47
N GLN A 157 11.61 16.97 15.16
CA GLN A 157 12.66 16.45 16.04
C GLN A 157 13.59 15.48 15.31
N LYS A 158 13.05 14.62 14.45
CA LYS A 158 13.80 13.51 13.85
C LYS A 158 13.04 12.85 12.70
N LEU A 159 13.80 12.08 11.91
CA LEU A 159 13.27 11.03 11.06
C LEU A 159 13.19 9.72 11.85
N GLN A 160 12.01 9.11 11.91
CA GLN A 160 11.78 7.84 12.59
C GLN A 160 11.26 6.79 11.62
N LYS A 161 11.93 5.64 11.55
CA LYS A 161 11.38 4.45 10.89
C LYS A 161 10.19 3.93 11.70
N LEU A 162 9.05 3.76 11.05
CA LEU A 162 7.82 3.25 11.65
C LEU A 162 7.62 1.75 11.39
N SER A 163 7.83 1.30 10.14
CA SER A 163 7.63 -0.10 9.78
C SER A 163 8.69 -1.02 10.40
N THR A 164 8.34 -2.30 10.55
CA THR A 164 9.30 -3.37 10.82
C THR A 164 9.36 -4.26 9.58
N ASP A 165 10.54 -4.54 9.05
CA ASP A 165 10.69 -5.29 7.81
C ASP A 165 10.21 -6.74 8.04
N ASP A 166 9.40 -7.28 7.13
CA ASP A 166 8.97 -8.68 7.12
C ASP A 166 10.11 -9.58 6.62
N THR A 167 11.31 -9.44 7.18
CA THR A 167 12.47 -10.30 6.95
C THR A 167 12.88 -10.96 8.25
N ILE A 168 13.68 -12.03 8.20
CA ILE A 168 14.22 -12.66 9.42
C ILE A 168 15.02 -11.63 10.24
N ALA A 169 15.87 -10.81 9.60
CA ALA A 169 16.59 -9.74 10.29
C ALA A 169 15.64 -8.72 10.94
N GLY A 170 14.62 -8.26 10.20
CA GLY A 170 13.66 -7.28 10.68
C GLY A 170 12.88 -7.77 11.90
N GLN A 171 12.37 -9.01 11.86
CA GLN A 171 11.63 -9.62 12.98
C GLN A 171 12.50 -9.90 14.21
N LEU A 172 13.82 -10.01 14.03
CA LEU A 172 14.80 -10.09 15.12
C LEU A 172 15.26 -8.70 15.62
N GLY A 173 14.67 -7.60 15.13
CA GLY A 173 15.04 -6.24 15.51
C GLY A 173 16.41 -5.80 15.00
N ARG A 174 16.92 -6.43 13.94
CA ARG A 174 18.23 -6.09 13.35
C ARG A 174 18.07 -5.04 12.27
N ASN A 175 18.97 -4.05 12.30
CA ASN A 175 19.02 -2.98 11.29
C ASN A 175 19.84 -3.35 10.06
N ALA A 176 20.59 -4.46 10.11
CA ALA A 176 21.45 -4.91 9.03
C ALA A 176 21.18 -6.38 8.69
N ILE A 177 21.09 -6.63 7.38
CA ILE A 177 21.12 -7.98 6.81
C ILE A 177 22.59 -8.36 6.64
N GLU A 178 23.00 -9.42 7.33
CA GLU A 178 24.37 -9.95 7.34
C GLU A 178 24.52 -11.19 6.46
N SER A 179 23.42 -11.85 6.12
CA SER A 179 23.40 -13.00 5.21
C SER A 179 22.19 -12.98 4.27
N PRO A 180 22.26 -13.64 3.10
CA PRO A 180 21.11 -13.74 2.20
C PRO A 180 19.86 -14.34 2.87
N GLU A 181 20.03 -15.32 3.76
CA GLU A 181 18.92 -15.94 4.49
C GLU A 181 18.19 -14.93 5.38
N GLN A 182 18.94 -14.02 6.02
CA GLN A 182 18.36 -13.01 6.90
C GLN A 182 17.50 -11.98 6.15
N GLY A 183 17.78 -11.77 4.87
CA GLY A 183 17.04 -10.84 4.00
C GLY A 183 15.86 -11.46 3.26
N ARG A 184 15.57 -12.75 3.48
CA ARG A 184 14.40 -13.37 2.85
C ARG A 184 13.12 -12.79 3.43
N LEU A 185 12.21 -12.39 2.53
CA LEU A 185 10.87 -11.97 2.89
C LEU A 185 10.07 -13.13 3.50
N LEU A 186 9.46 -12.86 4.64
CA LEU A 186 8.51 -13.70 5.37
C LEU A 186 7.08 -13.45 4.92
N GLN A 187 6.79 -12.22 4.51
CA GLN A 187 5.49 -11.82 3.98
C GLN A 187 5.66 -10.98 2.71
N PHE A 188 4.76 -11.18 1.75
CA PHE A 188 4.67 -10.36 0.55
C PHE A 188 3.24 -10.38 -0.01
N VAL A 189 2.88 -9.35 -0.76
CA VAL A 189 1.60 -9.29 -1.47
C VAL A 189 1.64 -10.27 -2.64
N GLY A 190 0.66 -11.17 -2.69
CA GLY A 190 0.57 -12.26 -3.66
C GLY A 190 0.81 -13.65 -3.05
N MET A 191 1.03 -13.77 -1.74
CA MET A 191 1.27 -15.05 -1.05
C MET A 191 -0.02 -15.81 -0.69
N GLY A 192 -1.19 -15.19 -0.80
CA GLY A 192 -2.48 -15.83 -0.53
C GLY A 192 -2.93 -15.71 0.93
N SER A 193 -3.53 -16.76 1.50
CA SER A 193 -4.27 -16.71 2.77
C SER A 193 -3.44 -16.39 4.01
N ASP A 194 -2.11 -16.56 3.93
CA ASP A 194 -1.23 -16.43 5.09
C ASP A 194 -0.75 -14.99 5.32
N LEU A 195 -1.13 -14.04 4.44
CA LEU A 195 -0.75 -12.65 4.58
C LEU A 195 -1.37 -12.01 5.82
N GLN A 196 -0.53 -11.36 6.64
CA GLN A 196 -0.91 -10.58 7.82
C GLN A 196 -0.33 -9.16 7.71
N PRO A 197 -1.08 -8.22 7.09
CA PRO A 197 -0.62 -6.85 6.95
C PRO A 197 -0.45 -6.15 8.30
N HIS A 198 0.63 -5.39 8.47
CA HIS A 198 0.81 -4.52 9.63
C HIS A 198 0.09 -3.20 9.39
N VAL A 199 -0.89 -2.84 10.22
CA VAL A 199 -1.69 -1.61 10.08
C VAL A 199 -1.67 -0.84 11.39
N HIS A 200 -1.35 0.45 11.33
CA HIS A 200 -1.18 1.30 12.51
C HIS A 200 -1.80 2.69 12.28
N GLU A 201 -2.44 3.23 13.32
CA GLU A 201 -2.91 4.62 13.34
C GLU A 201 -1.94 5.48 14.15
N LEU A 202 -1.67 6.70 13.69
CA LEU A 202 -0.90 7.69 14.45
C LEU A 202 -1.82 8.44 15.42
N GLU A 203 -1.23 8.90 16.53
CA GLU A 203 -1.92 9.84 17.42
C GLU A 203 -2.24 11.16 16.68
N SER A 204 -3.44 11.69 16.89
CA SER A 204 -4.12 12.63 15.99
C SER A 204 -3.64 14.09 16.02
N LYS A 205 -2.37 14.37 16.36
CA LYS A 205 -1.84 15.75 16.44
C LYS A 205 -0.36 15.89 16.04
N LEU A 206 0.12 15.08 15.10
CA LEU A 206 1.51 15.21 14.62
C LEU A 206 1.56 16.10 13.38
N SER A 207 2.36 17.16 13.44
CA SER A 207 2.86 17.86 12.27
C SER A 207 4.08 17.11 11.71
N GLY A 208 4.18 17.04 10.39
CA GLY A 208 5.24 16.28 9.75
C GLY A 208 4.82 15.72 8.40
N ARG A 209 5.57 14.73 7.92
CA ARG A 209 5.28 14.04 6.67
C ARG A 209 5.64 12.57 6.77
N PHE A 210 4.84 11.73 6.11
CA PHE A 210 5.22 10.36 5.82
C PHE A 210 6.22 10.34 4.67
N ILE A 211 7.20 9.45 4.76
CA ILE A 211 8.19 9.17 3.71
C ILE A 211 8.20 7.65 3.51
N LEU A 212 7.67 7.21 2.38
CA LEU A 212 7.60 5.80 1.96
C LEU A 212 8.72 5.55 0.96
N VAL A 213 9.51 4.48 1.16
CA VAL A 213 10.67 4.19 0.31
C VAL A 213 10.84 2.69 0.05
N THR A 214 11.35 2.34 -1.12
CA THR A 214 11.85 1.00 -1.44
C THR A 214 13.28 0.79 -0.95
N ASP A 215 13.80 -0.43 -1.08
CA ASP A 215 15.13 -0.82 -0.63
C ASP A 215 16.26 -0.14 -1.40
N GLY A 216 16.02 0.20 -2.66
CA GLY A 216 16.87 1.04 -3.50
C GLY A 216 17.08 2.45 -2.96
N ILE A 217 16.39 2.88 -1.89
CA ILE A 217 16.71 4.10 -1.15
C ILE A 217 17.15 3.79 0.27
N HIS A 218 16.41 2.97 1.01
CA HIS A 218 16.68 2.81 2.45
C HIS A 218 17.96 2.02 2.76
N TYR A 219 18.61 1.39 1.76
CA TYR A 219 19.95 0.83 1.94
C TYR A 219 20.97 1.91 2.37
N LEU A 220 20.75 3.18 2.00
CA LEU A 220 21.60 4.31 2.37
C LEU A 220 21.71 4.49 3.89
N SER A 221 20.64 4.18 4.63
CA SER A 221 20.60 4.26 6.10
C SER A 221 21.53 3.25 6.78
N LYS A 222 21.96 2.17 6.09
CA LYS A 222 22.91 1.18 6.63
C LYS A 222 24.31 1.77 6.81
N TYR A 223 24.70 2.69 5.94
CA TYR A 223 26.08 3.18 5.84
C TYR A 223 26.28 4.55 6.48
N SER A 224 25.23 5.38 6.56
CA SER A 224 25.33 6.72 7.17
C SER A 224 23.96 7.34 7.51
N SER A 225 23.97 8.41 8.31
CA SER A 225 22.81 9.29 8.56
C SER A 225 22.52 10.26 7.40
N CYS A 226 22.95 9.94 6.18
CA CYS A 226 22.75 10.80 5.01
C CYS A 226 21.26 11.03 4.69
N MET A 227 20.42 10.00 4.85
CA MET A 227 18.98 10.10 4.65
C MET A 227 18.37 11.13 5.63
N ASP A 228 18.69 11.02 6.91
CA ASP A 228 18.22 11.95 7.96
C ASP A 228 18.64 13.40 7.64
N LYS A 229 19.87 13.59 7.16
CA LYS A 229 20.40 14.91 6.76
C LYS A 229 19.69 15.46 5.54
N ILE A 230 19.47 14.65 4.49
CA ILE A 230 18.77 15.09 3.28
C ILE A 230 17.34 15.50 3.62
N VAL A 231 16.66 14.69 4.41
CA VAL A 231 15.28 14.91 4.83
C VAL A 231 15.17 16.22 5.62
N SER A 232 16.02 16.42 6.62
CA SER A 232 16.00 17.62 7.49
C SER A 232 16.37 18.94 6.80
N ILE A 233 17.17 18.92 5.72
CA ILE A 233 17.60 20.17 5.03
C ILE A 233 16.85 20.43 3.72
N ALA A 234 15.95 19.55 3.31
CA ALA A 234 15.20 19.73 2.08
C ALA A 234 14.14 20.83 2.22
N SER A 235 14.10 21.76 1.28
CA SER A 235 13.14 22.88 1.27
C SER A 235 11.69 22.43 1.07
N ASP A 236 11.49 21.34 0.33
CA ASP A 236 10.19 20.79 0.00
C ASP A 236 10.30 19.28 -0.29
N SER A 237 9.14 18.61 -0.34
CA SER A 237 9.02 17.18 -0.64
C SER A 237 9.68 16.81 -1.98
N GLY A 238 9.60 17.66 -3.00
CA GLY A 238 10.20 17.40 -4.31
C GLY A 238 11.72 17.48 -4.29
N VAL A 239 12.29 18.45 -3.59
CA VAL A 239 13.75 18.53 -3.38
C VAL A 239 14.24 17.33 -2.57
N CYS A 240 13.50 16.93 -1.54
CA CYS A 240 13.82 15.75 -0.73
C CYS A 240 13.86 14.49 -1.59
N ALA A 241 12.77 14.20 -2.31
CA ALA A 241 12.66 13.04 -3.19
C ALA A 241 13.80 13.00 -4.23
N LYS A 242 14.05 14.14 -4.90
CA LYS A 242 15.14 14.25 -5.89
C LYS A 242 16.52 13.94 -5.30
N ARG A 243 16.85 14.52 -4.14
CA ARG A 243 18.16 14.32 -3.50
C ARG A 243 18.34 12.86 -3.03
N LEU A 244 17.29 12.21 -2.55
CA LEU A 244 17.35 10.80 -2.15
C LEU A 244 17.63 9.89 -3.37
N LEU A 245 16.96 10.12 -4.50
CA LEU A 245 17.20 9.37 -5.73
C LEU A 245 18.61 9.62 -6.29
N GLU A 246 19.03 10.88 -6.38
CA GLU A 246 20.38 11.24 -6.85
C GLU A 246 21.46 10.59 -5.99
N LEU A 247 21.31 10.62 -4.67
CA LEU A 247 22.26 9.97 -3.76
C LEU A 247 22.26 8.45 -3.94
N SER A 248 21.10 7.81 -4.05
CA SER A 248 21.02 6.36 -4.32
C SER A 248 21.77 5.99 -5.60
N ASN A 249 21.55 6.76 -6.68
CA ASN A 249 22.19 6.56 -7.96
C ASN A 249 23.71 6.77 -7.89
N TRP A 250 24.18 7.83 -7.20
CA TRP A 250 25.61 8.09 -6.99
C TRP A 250 26.30 7.03 -6.13
N CYS A 251 25.58 6.42 -5.20
CA CYS A 251 26.06 5.31 -4.39
C CYS A 251 25.99 3.95 -5.10
N GLY A 252 25.72 3.94 -6.41
CA GLY A 252 25.81 2.76 -7.27
C GLY A 252 24.48 2.31 -7.86
N GLY A 253 23.34 2.81 -7.36
CA GLY A 253 22.01 2.50 -7.89
C GLY A 253 21.77 1.01 -8.10
N HIS A 254 21.98 0.22 -7.04
CA HIS A 254 21.99 -1.24 -7.10
C HIS A 254 20.62 -1.85 -7.42
N ASP A 255 19.54 -1.14 -7.11
CA ASP A 255 18.16 -1.55 -7.40
C ASP A 255 17.29 -0.39 -7.88
N ASN A 256 16.04 -0.70 -8.25
CA ASN A 256 14.98 0.28 -8.44
C ASN A 256 14.78 1.10 -7.16
N ALA A 257 14.67 2.41 -7.29
CA ALA A 257 14.60 3.33 -6.17
C ALA A 257 13.35 4.19 -6.28
N SER A 258 12.42 4.04 -5.34
CA SER A 258 11.17 4.80 -5.34
C SER A 258 10.86 5.41 -3.98
N VAL A 259 10.31 6.62 -4.01
CA VAL A 259 9.96 7.40 -2.82
C VAL A 259 8.63 8.13 -3.01
N VAL A 260 7.79 8.10 -1.99
CA VAL A 260 6.62 8.98 -1.87
C VAL A 260 6.72 9.76 -0.56
N ILE A 261 6.55 11.08 -0.64
CA ILE A 261 6.56 11.97 0.51
C ILE A 261 5.23 12.69 0.56
N ILE A 262 4.48 12.55 1.65
CA ILE A 262 3.16 13.16 1.82
C ILE A 262 3.05 13.84 3.21
N PRO A 263 2.74 15.15 3.26
CA PRO A 263 2.47 15.85 4.53
C PRO A 263 1.30 15.25 5.30
N LEU A 264 1.36 15.31 6.64
CA LEU A 264 0.27 14.88 7.52
C LEU A 264 -0.89 15.89 7.57
N SER A 265 -0.61 17.15 7.26
CA SER A 265 -1.60 18.22 7.19
C SER A 265 -2.30 18.22 5.84
N ASP A 266 -3.60 17.98 5.85
CA ASP A 266 -4.50 18.36 4.76
C ASP A 266 -4.89 19.83 5.03
N GLU A 267 -4.08 20.77 4.53
CA GLU A 267 -4.37 22.20 4.67
C GLU A 267 -5.77 22.49 4.09
N GLU A 268 -6.56 23.28 4.83
CA GLU A 268 -7.96 23.63 4.54
C GLU A 268 -8.11 24.50 3.29
N ASP A 269 -7.68 24.04 2.13
CA ASP A 269 -8.20 24.60 0.90
C ASP A 269 -9.59 24.02 0.69
N SER A 270 -10.59 24.89 0.86
CA SER A 270 -12.02 24.66 0.66
C SER A 270 -12.33 24.31 -0.80
N ILE A 271 -11.82 23.18 -1.28
CA ILE A 271 -12.19 22.59 -2.55
C ILE A 271 -13.46 21.80 -2.29
N SER A 272 -14.59 22.36 -2.74
CA SER A 272 -15.87 21.67 -2.70
C SER A 272 -15.74 20.31 -3.35
N ALA A 273 -16.24 19.25 -2.70
CA ALA A 273 -16.25 17.91 -3.27
C ALA A 273 -16.85 17.97 -4.70
N PRO A 274 -16.15 17.41 -5.71
CA PRO A 274 -16.62 17.48 -7.08
C PRO A 274 -17.99 16.79 -7.22
N SER A 275 -18.82 17.30 -8.13
CA SER A 275 -20.16 16.75 -8.38
C SER A 275 -20.15 15.34 -9.00
N ALA A 276 -18.99 14.92 -9.52
CA ALA A 276 -18.77 13.58 -10.07
C ALA A 276 -17.71 12.85 -9.22
N GLY A 277 -17.98 11.59 -8.88
CA GLY A 277 -17.01 10.76 -8.16
C GLY A 277 -15.84 10.40 -9.06
N PHE A 278 -14.69 11.02 -8.81
CA PHE A 278 -13.42 10.66 -9.41
C PHE A 278 -12.31 10.64 -8.35
N ILE A 279 -11.20 10.00 -8.70
CA ILE A 279 -9.93 10.14 -7.99
C ILE A 279 -8.91 10.77 -8.91
N GLU A 280 -7.98 11.52 -8.32
CA GLU A 280 -6.78 12.00 -8.97
C GLU A 280 -5.61 11.16 -8.51
N ILE A 281 -4.81 10.66 -9.44
CA ILE A 281 -3.61 9.89 -9.15
C ILE A 281 -2.41 10.55 -9.81
N SER A 282 -1.33 10.69 -9.05
CA SER A 282 -0.05 11.19 -9.51
C SER A 282 1.02 10.14 -9.24
N ASP A 283 1.78 9.78 -10.26
CA ASP A 283 3.04 9.06 -10.10
C ASP A 283 4.22 9.98 -10.46
N SER A 284 5.46 9.48 -10.44
CA SER A 284 6.62 10.30 -10.79
C SER A 284 6.59 10.78 -12.25
N PHE A 285 5.82 10.14 -13.15
CA PHE A 285 5.86 10.35 -14.60
C PHE A 285 4.66 11.12 -15.13
N GLY A 286 3.51 11.10 -14.46
CA GLY A 286 2.28 11.73 -14.95
C GLY A 286 1.15 11.74 -13.93
N ASP A 287 0.09 12.44 -14.32
CA ASP A 287 -1.16 12.53 -13.57
C ASP A 287 -2.26 11.79 -14.34
N GLY A 288 -3.26 11.29 -13.62
CA GLY A 288 -4.43 10.62 -14.16
C GLY A 288 -5.67 10.96 -13.35
N GLN A 289 -6.82 11.01 -14.03
CA GLN A 289 -8.13 11.15 -13.40
C GLN A 289 -8.98 9.94 -13.76
N PHE A 290 -9.52 9.26 -12.74
CA PHE A 290 -10.29 8.03 -12.91
C PHE A 290 -11.69 8.21 -12.33
N PHE A 291 -12.70 8.04 -13.16
CA PHE A 291 -14.09 8.14 -12.75
C PHE A 291 -14.54 6.85 -12.05
N LEU A 292 -15.18 7.00 -10.90
CA LEU A 292 -15.64 5.89 -10.07
C LEU A 292 -16.98 5.29 -10.57
N GLY A 293 -17.60 5.85 -11.61
CA GLY A 293 -18.89 5.37 -12.13
C GLY A 293 -20.03 5.42 -11.09
N ASP A 294 -21.00 4.50 -11.19
CA ASP A 294 -22.17 4.43 -10.30
C ASP A 294 -21.85 4.11 -8.82
N LEU A 295 -20.59 3.86 -8.46
CA LEU A 295 -20.16 3.76 -7.06
C LEU A 295 -20.52 5.04 -6.27
N ALA A 296 -20.53 6.21 -6.93
CA ALA A 296 -20.86 7.49 -6.31
C ALA A 296 -22.35 7.90 -6.43
N SER A 297 -23.13 7.32 -7.35
CA SER A 297 -24.47 7.82 -7.70
C SER A 297 -25.61 7.29 -6.81
N SER A 298 -25.34 6.24 -6.02
CA SER A 298 -26.28 5.65 -5.07
C SER A 298 -26.30 6.38 -3.72
N SER A 299 -25.18 6.96 -3.31
CA SER A 299 -25.00 7.64 -2.01
C SER A 299 -25.43 9.12 -2.05
N LEU A 300 -25.15 9.85 -3.14
CA LEU A 300 -25.57 11.25 -3.32
C LEU A 300 -27.10 11.43 -3.37
N ARG A 301 -27.83 10.42 -3.87
CA ARG A 301 -29.31 10.42 -3.88
C ARG A 301 -29.93 10.32 -2.48
N ASN A 302 -29.25 9.65 -1.54
CA ASN A 302 -29.75 9.49 -0.17
C ASN A 302 -29.44 10.70 0.71
N TYR A 303 -28.37 11.44 0.42
CA TYR A 303 -28.02 12.68 1.12
C TYR A 303 -29.01 13.82 0.81
N SER A 304 -29.58 13.82 -0.40
CA SER A 304 -30.58 14.80 -0.83
C SER A 304 -31.94 14.63 -0.13
N LYS A 305 -32.27 13.41 0.32
CA LYS A 305 -33.56 13.08 0.95
C LYS A 305 -33.58 13.28 2.47
N SER A 306 -32.43 13.26 3.14
CA SER A 306 -32.35 13.35 4.61
C SER A 306 -32.44 14.77 5.17
N ARG A 307 -32.53 15.80 4.31
CA ARG A 307 -32.59 17.23 4.72
C ARG A 307 -34.00 17.84 4.68
N ALA A 308 -35.03 17.05 4.37
CA ALA A 308 -36.42 17.50 4.51
C ALA A 308 -36.84 17.46 6.00
N LEU A 309 -36.73 18.62 6.66
CA LEU A 309 -37.28 18.84 8.00
C LEU A 309 -38.80 18.57 8.00
N PRO A 310 -39.33 17.69 8.87
CA PRO A 310 -40.76 17.59 9.06
C PRO A 310 -41.23 18.74 9.95
N ASN A 311 -42.13 19.57 9.43
CA ASN A 311 -42.93 20.49 10.22
C ASN A 311 -43.66 19.72 11.33
N LYS A 312 -43.38 20.07 12.59
CA LYS A 312 -44.13 19.60 13.76
C LYS A 312 -45.50 20.25 13.76
N THR A 313 -46.54 19.43 13.67
CA THR A 313 -47.89 19.77 14.14
C THR A 313 -48.26 18.80 15.25
N LEU A 314 -48.52 19.35 16.43
CA LEU A 314 -48.99 18.63 17.62
C LEU A 314 -50.49 18.31 17.48
N SER A 315 -50.89 17.09 17.81
CA SER A 315 -52.21 16.82 18.40
C SER A 315 -52.26 15.46 19.10
N ASN A 316 -52.86 15.49 20.30
CA ASN A 316 -53.13 14.43 21.26
C ASN A 316 -53.93 13.23 20.72
N GLY A 317 -53.84 12.08 21.40
CA GLY A 317 -54.86 11.02 21.29
C GLY A 317 -54.49 9.70 21.98
N ALA A 318 -55.36 9.25 22.87
CA ALA A 318 -55.24 8.12 23.79
C ALA A 318 -55.32 6.70 23.16
N ALA A 319 -54.83 5.74 23.95
CA ALA A 319 -55.31 4.37 24.22
C ALA A 319 -55.80 3.44 23.09
N GLY A 320 -55.30 2.20 23.10
CA GLY A 320 -55.90 1.07 22.37
C GLY A 320 -55.06 -0.21 22.46
N ASP A 321 -55.65 -1.21 23.09
CA ASP A 321 -55.16 -2.55 23.41
C ASP A 321 -55.21 -3.53 22.20
N LEU A 322 -54.62 -4.72 22.39
CA LEU A 322 -54.91 -6.04 21.78
C LEU A 322 -53.90 -6.72 20.81
N SER A 323 -53.39 -7.84 21.35
CA SER A 323 -53.37 -9.21 20.77
C SER A 323 -52.16 -9.74 19.98
N GLU A 324 -51.47 -10.68 20.65
CA GLU A 324 -51.06 -12.03 20.24
C GLU A 324 -50.64 -12.32 18.78
N LYS A 325 -49.43 -12.90 18.63
CA LYS A 325 -49.28 -14.33 18.28
C LYS A 325 -47.84 -14.82 18.40
N GLU A 326 -47.69 -15.92 19.13
CA GLU A 326 -46.50 -16.77 19.25
C GLU A 326 -46.07 -17.39 17.93
N LYS A 327 -44.78 -17.70 17.79
CA LYS A 327 -44.32 -18.95 17.17
C LYS A 327 -43.01 -19.45 17.80
N VAL A 328 -43.13 -20.62 18.40
CA VAL A 328 -42.13 -21.45 19.08
C VAL A 328 -41.14 -22.04 18.07
N VAL A 329 -39.84 -22.03 18.42
CA VAL A 329 -38.76 -22.73 17.72
C VAL A 329 -38.46 -24.04 18.46
N THR A 330 -38.59 -25.17 17.76
CA THR A 330 -38.17 -26.50 18.24
C THR A 330 -36.78 -26.86 17.70
N THR A 331 -35.92 -27.24 18.63
CA THR A 331 -34.59 -27.83 18.41
C THR A 331 -34.68 -29.30 17.98
N ALA A 332 -33.81 -29.73 17.05
CA ALA A 332 -33.47 -31.14 16.89
C ALA A 332 -31.97 -31.32 16.55
N LYS A 333 -31.27 -31.98 17.48
CA LYS A 333 -29.92 -32.57 17.34
C LYS A 333 -29.96 -33.73 16.33
N LYS A 334 -28.86 -33.93 15.58
CA LYS A 334 -28.47 -35.25 15.09
C LYS A 334 -26.96 -35.46 15.18
N VAL A 335 -26.61 -36.71 15.40
CA VAL A 335 -25.38 -37.26 15.98
C VAL A 335 -24.67 -38.18 14.97
N ARG A 336 -23.36 -38.40 15.18
CA ARG A 336 -22.44 -39.45 14.66
C ARG A 336 -21.86 -39.21 13.25
N SER A 337 -20.61 -39.57 12.93
CA SER A 337 -19.71 -40.59 13.49
C SER A 337 -18.21 -40.23 13.31
N LYS A 338 -17.36 -40.80 14.18
CA LYS A 338 -15.90 -40.89 14.07
C LYS A 338 -15.50 -42.24 13.48
N ASN A 339 -14.39 -42.26 12.72
CA ASN A 339 -13.40 -43.33 12.49
C ASN A 339 -12.46 -42.80 11.38
N SER A 340 -11.17 -43.09 11.23
CA SER A 340 -10.07 -43.64 12.03
C SER A 340 -8.82 -43.51 11.13
N ALA A 341 -7.64 -43.38 11.74
CA ALA A 341 -6.35 -43.08 11.11
C ALA A 341 -5.77 -44.19 10.19
N VAL A 342 -4.90 -43.80 9.23
CA VAL A 342 -3.81 -44.63 8.68
C VAL A 342 -2.60 -43.75 8.29
N LYS A 343 -1.39 -44.15 8.75
CA LYS A 343 -0.04 -43.67 8.40
C LYS A 343 0.53 -44.39 7.17
N LYS A 344 1.44 -43.74 6.43
CA LYS A 344 2.71 -44.27 5.80
C LYS A 344 3.32 -43.16 4.92
N SER A 345 4.48 -42.56 5.25
CA SER A 345 5.89 -43.00 5.16
C SER A 345 6.59 -42.63 3.82
N SER A 346 7.50 -41.66 3.91
CA SER A 346 8.85 -41.51 3.30
C SER A 346 9.17 -42.15 1.93
N ILE A 347 9.86 -41.38 1.07
CA ILE A 347 11.19 -41.71 0.49
C ILE A 347 11.84 -40.44 -0.09
N ALA A 348 13.10 -40.22 0.28
CA ALA A 348 14.00 -39.20 -0.24
C ALA A 348 14.72 -39.69 -1.51
N LYS A 349 15.07 -38.77 -2.43
CA LYS A 349 16.22 -38.94 -3.34
C LYS A 349 16.92 -37.60 -3.57
N SER A 350 18.17 -37.58 -3.10
CA SER A 350 19.26 -36.69 -3.46
C SER A 350 19.65 -36.82 -4.93
N ASN A 351 20.11 -35.73 -5.55
CA ASN A 351 21.31 -35.73 -6.38
C ASN A 351 21.86 -34.31 -6.55
N VAL A 352 23.19 -34.23 -6.43
CA VAL A 352 24.02 -33.04 -6.30
C VAL A 352 24.75 -32.77 -7.62
N ALA A 353 24.84 -31.48 -7.95
CA ALA A 353 25.87 -30.75 -8.71
C ALA A 353 26.24 -31.13 -10.16
N ASN A 354 26.23 -30.10 -11.03
CA ASN A 354 27.47 -29.54 -11.58
C ASN A 354 27.20 -28.20 -12.29
N GLU A 355 27.61 -27.09 -11.68
CA GLU A 355 27.85 -25.81 -12.38
C GLU A 355 29.34 -25.44 -12.25
N PRO A 356 29.98 -24.91 -13.31
CA PRO A 356 31.41 -24.60 -13.32
C PRO A 356 31.70 -23.29 -12.58
N GLN A 357 32.63 -23.33 -11.61
CA GLN A 357 33.16 -22.14 -10.94
C GLN A 357 34.16 -21.40 -11.84
N LEU A 358 33.95 -20.09 -12.02
CA LEU A 358 34.92 -19.18 -12.62
C LEU A 358 35.98 -18.82 -11.55
N ILE A 359 37.22 -19.25 -11.76
CA ILE A 359 38.37 -18.87 -10.92
C ILE A 359 38.89 -17.52 -11.45
N MET A 360 38.76 -16.45 -10.66
CA MET A 360 39.45 -15.18 -10.92
C MET A 360 40.72 -15.10 -10.07
N GLU A 361 41.89 -15.16 -10.73
CA GLU A 361 43.17 -14.83 -10.11
C GLU A 361 43.43 -13.32 -10.16
N PHE A 362 43.69 -12.69 -9.02
CA PHE A 362 44.16 -11.31 -8.96
C PHE A 362 45.69 -11.26 -8.95
N PRO A 363 46.33 -10.46 -9.83
CA PRO A 363 47.78 -10.33 -9.84
C PRO A 363 48.27 -9.57 -8.60
N ASN A 364 49.19 -10.20 -7.87
CA ASN A 364 49.91 -9.61 -6.74
C ASN A 364 50.57 -8.27 -7.11
N LYS A 365 50.11 -7.16 -6.54
CA LYS A 365 50.90 -5.92 -6.49
C LYS A 365 52.02 -6.10 -5.45
N ARG A 366 53.25 -6.29 -5.94
CA ARG A 366 54.46 -6.07 -5.13
C ARG A 366 54.73 -4.56 -5.04
N LYS A 367 55.28 -4.21 -3.88
CA LYS A 367 55.51 -2.88 -3.29
C LYS A 367 56.18 -1.85 -4.20
#